data_AF-A0A0A0CXM0-F1
#
_entry.id   AF-A0A0A0CXM0-F1
#
_cell.length_a   1.000
_cell.length_b   1.000
_cell.length_c   1.000
_cell.angle_alpha   90.00
_cell.angle_beta   90.00
_cell.angle_gamma   90.00
#
_symmetry.space_group_name_H-M   'P 1'
#
loop_
_entity.id
_entity.type
_entity.pdbx_description
1 polymer ?
#
loop_
_entity_poly.entity_id
_entity_poly.type
_entity_poly.pdbx_seq_one_letter_code
_entity_poly.pdbx_strand_id
1 'polypeptide(L)'
;MQTHFSLAQLADPDNAVSEQILRSCVHCGFCLATCPTYTVLGDELDSPRGRIYQIKSMLEGGGPAPASVARHLDRCLSCLSCMTTCPSGVHYMHLVDHGRAVVEKTYRRPLQERALRALLAAVLPRPRL
;
A
#
# COMPACT_ATOMS: atom_id res chain seq x y z
N MET A 1 -16.55 -0.80 -0.72
CA MET A 1 -16.53 -0.76 -2.20
C MET A 1 -16.69 -2.16 -2.74
N GLN A 2 -17.08 -2.33 -4.01
CA GLN A 2 -17.17 -3.67 -4.60
C GLN A 2 -15.77 -4.26 -4.78
N THR A 3 -15.63 -5.57 -4.56
CA THR A 3 -14.40 -6.34 -4.78
C THR A 3 -14.70 -7.59 -5.62
N HIS A 4 -13.72 -8.04 -6.39
CA HIS A 4 -13.83 -9.13 -7.36
C HIS A 4 -12.74 -10.18 -7.16
N PHE A 5 -12.52 -10.62 -5.93
CA PHE A 5 -11.61 -11.72 -5.64
C PHE A 5 -12.25 -13.07 -6.02
N SER A 6 -11.45 -13.95 -6.62
CA SER A 6 -11.83 -15.35 -6.82
C SER A 6 -11.77 -16.14 -5.52
N LEU A 7 -12.52 -17.26 -5.43
CA LEU A 7 -12.46 -18.16 -4.27
C LEU A 7 -11.05 -18.69 -4.01
N ALA A 8 -10.24 -18.89 -5.07
CA ALA A 8 -8.85 -19.31 -4.94
C ALA A 8 -7.97 -18.22 -4.31
N GLN A 9 -8.18 -16.95 -4.67
CA GLN A 9 -7.46 -15.83 -4.05
C GLN A 9 -7.83 -15.67 -2.57
N LEU A 10 -9.09 -15.89 -2.21
CA LEU A 10 -9.58 -15.80 -0.83
C LEU A 10 -9.18 -16.99 0.06
N ALA A 11 -8.59 -18.04 -0.51
CA ALA A 11 -7.96 -19.10 0.28
C ALA A 11 -6.69 -18.62 0.99
N ASP A 12 -6.06 -17.55 0.48
CA ASP A 12 -4.98 -16.86 1.18
C ASP A 12 -5.57 -15.95 2.29
N PRO A 13 -5.18 -16.15 3.56
CA PRO A 13 -5.70 -15.35 4.67
C PRO A 13 -5.39 -13.85 4.53
N ASP A 14 -4.26 -13.46 3.93
CA ASP A 14 -3.90 -12.05 3.77
C ASP A 14 -4.82 -11.36 2.76
N ASN A 15 -5.20 -12.07 1.68
CA ASN A 15 -6.20 -11.61 0.72
C ASN A 15 -7.60 -11.53 1.35
N ALA A 16 -8.00 -12.52 2.16
CA ALA A 16 -9.30 -12.51 2.82
C ALA A 16 -9.45 -11.32 3.78
N VAL A 17 -8.43 -11.04 4.60
CA VAL A 17 -8.41 -9.86 5.48
C VAL A 17 -8.43 -8.57 4.66
N SER A 18 -7.63 -8.52 3.59
CA SER A 18 -7.61 -7.35 2.72
C SER A 18 -8.95 -7.09 2.05
N GLU A 19 -9.65 -8.13 1.59
CA GLU A 19 -11.00 -7.98 1.00
C GLU A 19 -11.97 -7.35 2.00
N GLN A 20 -11.98 -7.81 3.25
CA GLN A 20 -12.84 -7.23 4.29
C GLN A 20 -12.54 -5.74 4.51
N ILE A 21 -11.25 -5.37 4.59
CA ILE A 21 -10.83 -3.96 4.73
C ILE A 21 -11.25 -3.15 3.50
N LEU A 22 -11.02 -3.69 2.29
CA LEU A 22 -11.38 -3.03 1.04
C LEU A 22 -12.89 -2.76 0.97
N ARG A 23 -13.73 -3.73 1.36
CA ARG A 23 -15.19 -3.59 1.37
C ARG A 23 -15.68 -2.47 2.29
N SER A 24 -14.97 -2.15 3.38
CA SER A 24 -15.31 -1.05 4.29
C SER A 24 -15.18 0.35 3.68
N CYS A 25 -14.34 0.53 2.65
CA CYS A 25 -14.14 1.84 2.02
C CYS A 25 -15.38 2.28 1.22
N VAL A 26 -15.96 3.44 1.52
CA VAL A 26 -17.11 4.02 0.79
C VAL A 26 -16.73 5.14 -0.17
N HIS A 27 -15.44 5.34 -0.44
CA HIS A 27 -14.91 6.39 -1.34
C HIS A 27 -15.25 7.84 -0.96
N CYS A 28 -15.60 8.13 0.30
CA CYS A 28 -16.01 9.46 0.76
C CYS A 28 -14.95 10.57 0.65
N GLY A 29 -13.66 10.23 0.61
CA GLY A 29 -12.58 11.21 0.41
C GLY A 29 -12.11 11.97 1.66
N PHE A 30 -12.63 11.69 2.86
CA PHE A 30 -12.16 12.33 4.11
C PHE A 30 -10.67 12.15 4.38
N CYS A 31 -10.10 11.04 3.90
CA CYS A 31 -8.68 10.75 4.04
C CYS A 31 -7.76 11.63 3.15
N LEU A 32 -8.31 12.37 2.19
CA LEU A 32 -7.52 13.18 1.24
C LEU A 32 -6.83 14.35 1.95
N ALA A 33 -7.62 15.22 2.60
CA ALA A 33 -7.12 16.46 3.20
C ALA A 33 -6.14 16.23 4.37
N THR A 34 -6.12 15.04 4.95
CA THR A 34 -5.22 14.68 6.06
C THR A 34 -3.93 13.99 5.60
N CYS A 35 -3.85 13.58 4.33
CA CYS A 35 -2.69 12.85 3.85
C CYS A 35 -1.59 13.81 3.37
N PRO A 36 -0.45 13.88 4.06
CA PRO A 36 0.59 14.88 3.75
C PRO A 36 1.18 14.69 2.34
N THR A 37 1.29 13.46 1.85
CA THR A 37 1.83 13.20 0.51
C THR A 37 0.89 13.71 -0.58
N TYR A 38 -0.43 13.56 -0.39
CA TYR A 38 -1.41 14.09 -1.33
C TYR A 38 -1.48 15.62 -1.29
N THR A 39 -1.51 16.22 -0.09
CA THR A 39 -1.63 17.68 0.03
C THR A 39 -0.41 18.41 -0.53
N VAL A 40 0.77 17.78 -0.53
CA VAL A 40 2.00 18.33 -1.11
C VAL A 40 2.10 18.05 -2.61
N LEU A 41 1.83 16.83 -3.06
CA LEU A 41 2.06 16.44 -4.45
C LEU A 41 0.86 16.71 -5.37
N GLY A 42 -0.34 16.85 -4.84
CA GLY A 42 -1.59 17.03 -5.60
C GLY A 42 -2.05 15.80 -6.39
N ASP A 43 -1.25 14.74 -6.45
CA ASP A 43 -1.57 13.50 -7.14
C ASP A 43 -2.45 12.60 -6.28
N GLU A 44 -3.70 12.39 -6.69
CA GLU A 44 -4.63 11.57 -5.93
C GLU A 44 -4.17 10.11 -5.81
N LEU A 45 -3.34 9.59 -6.72
CA LEU A 45 -2.74 8.26 -6.58
C LEU A 45 -1.81 8.17 -5.36
N ASP A 46 -1.27 9.31 -4.90
CA ASP A 46 -0.52 9.45 -3.65
C ASP A 46 -1.39 9.76 -2.43
N SER A 47 -2.72 9.69 -2.55
CA SER A 47 -3.64 9.75 -1.42
C SER A 47 -3.92 8.36 -0.82
N PRO A 48 -4.46 8.27 0.41
CA PRO A 48 -4.82 6.99 1.02
C PRO A 48 -5.92 6.30 0.21
N ARG A 49 -6.90 7.06 -0.29
CA ARG A 49 -7.96 6.57 -1.19
C ARG A 49 -7.39 6.01 -2.48
N GLY A 50 -6.49 6.76 -3.13
CA GLY A 50 -5.82 6.32 -4.36
C GLY A 50 -5.01 5.05 -4.15
N ARG A 51 -4.26 4.95 -3.04
CA ARG A 51 -3.50 3.74 -2.69
C ARG A 51 -4.41 2.55 -2.39
N ILE A 52 -5.52 2.74 -1.67
CA ILE A 52 -6.53 1.69 -1.44
C ILE A 52 -6.99 1.10 -2.79
N TYR A 53 -7.29 1.96 -3.77
CA TYR A 53 -7.74 1.52 -5.09
C TYR A 53 -6.64 0.82 -5.90
N GLN A 54 -5.40 1.29 -5.80
CA GLN A 54 -4.25 0.64 -6.44
C GLN A 54 -3.97 -0.74 -5.83
N ILE A 55 -4.05 -0.87 -4.50
CA ILE A 55 -3.88 -2.15 -3.79
C ILE A 55 -5.00 -3.11 -4.19
N LYS A 56 -6.26 -2.66 -4.21
CA LYS A 56 -7.40 -3.45 -4.69
C LYS A 56 -7.11 -4.06 -6.06
N SER A 57 -6.81 -3.20 -7.03
CA SER A 57 -6.60 -3.62 -8.42
C SER A 57 -5.41 -4.58 -8.56
N MET A 58 -4.34 -4.33 -7.80
CA MET A 58 -3.16 -5.20 -7.77
C MET A 58 -3.47 -6.59 -7.21
N LEU A 59 -4.19 -6.66 -6.08
CA LEU A 59 -4.52 -7.92 -5.43
C LEU A 59 -5.53 -8.74 -6.24
N GLU A 60 -6.58 -8.09 -6.78
CA GLU A 60 -7.58 -8.73 -7.63
C GLU A 60 -6.97 -9.25 -8.94
N GLY A 61 -6.01 -8.53 -9.52
CA GLY A 61 -5.34 -8.93 -10.76
C GLY A 61 -4.41 -10.14 -10.62
N GLY A 62 -3.90 -10.45 -9.41
CA GLY A 62 -3.06 -11.62 -9.13
C GLY A 62 -1.68 -11.65 -9.83
N GLY A 63 -1.31 -10.58 -10.54
CA GLY A 63 -0.05 -10.44 -11.26
C GLY A 63 1.00 -9.62 -10.52
N PRO A 64 2.20 -9.44 -11.11
CA PRO A 64 3.25 -8.62 -10.51
C PRO A 64 2.82 -7.16 -10.34
N ALA A 65 3.26 -6.54 -9.25
CA ALA A 65 2.95 -5.14 -9.00
C ALA A 65 3.56 -4.23 -10.09
N PRO A 66 2.76 -3.36 -10.74
CA PRO A 66 3.28 -2.37 -11.67
C PRO A 66 4.24 -1.39 -10.97
N ALA A 67 5.23 -0.87 -11.70
CA ALA A 67 6.18 0.11 -11.17
C ALA A 67 5.50 1.39 -10.65
N SER A 68 4.36 1.79 -11.23
CA SER A 68 3.55 2.91 -10.75
C SER A 68 2.97 2.63 -9.35
N VAL A 69 2.38 1.44 -9.16
CA VAL A 69 1.83 1.03 -7.85
C VAL A 69 2.93 0.99 -6.81
N ALA A 70 4.08 0.38 -7.12
CA ALA A 70 5.24 0.36 -6.23
C ALA A 70 5.66 1.78 -5.80
N ARG A 71 5.77 2.72 -6.75
CA ARG A 71 6.09 4.13 -6.48
C ARG A 71 5.10 4.79 -5.52
N HIS A 72 3.80 4.67 -5.78
CA HIS A 72 2.79 5.33 -4.95
C HIS A 72 2.72 4.72 -3.53
N LEU A 73 2.91 3.41 -3.40
CA LEU A 73 2.97 2.74 -2.09
C LEU A 73 4.26 3.11 -1.32
N ASP A 74 5.39 3.23 -2.01
CA ASP A 74 6.67 3.64 -1.41
C ASP A 74 6.64 5.09 -0.92
N ARG A 75 5.86 5.97 -1.56
CA ARG A 75 5.65 7.35 -1.10
C ARG A 75 4.83 7.46 0.19
N CYS A 76 4.09 6.42 0.58
CA CYS A 76 3.31 6.45 1.81
C CYS A 76 4.22 6.55 3.04
N LEU A 77 4.09 7.63 3.82
CA LEU A 77 4.88 7.83 5.04
C LEU A 77 4.48 6.93 6.21
N SER A 78 3.38 6.18 6.09
CA SER A 78 2.81 5.36 7.18
C SER A 78 2.49 6.17 8.45
N CYS A 79 2.10 7.45 8.29
CA CYS A 79 1.71 8.32 9.42
C CYS A 79 0.32 7.99 10.00
N LEU A 80 -0.49 7.19 9.29
CA LEU A 80 -1.82 6.70 9.69
C LEU A 80 -2.88 7.76 9.99
N SER A 81 -2.64 9.04 9.67
CA SER A 81 -3.65 10.10 9.82
C SER A 81 -4.95 9.82 9.04
N CYS A 82 -4.84 9.04 7.96
CA CYS A 82 -5.99 8.58 7.19
C CYS A 82 -6.95 7.67 7.96
N MET A 83 -6.48 6.92 8.96
CA MET A 83 -7.31 6.01 9.76
C MET A 83 -8.10 6.78 10.81
N THR A 84 -7.48 7.74 11.48
CA THR A 84 -8.14 8.53 12.55
C THR A 84 -9.29 9.37 12.00
N THR A 85 -9.18 9.86 10.76
CA THR A 85 -10.24 10.64 10.12
C THR A 85 -11.28 9.80 9.39
N CYS A 86 -11.07 8.49 9.21
CA CYS A 86 -11.93 7.69 8.34
C CYS A 86 -13.27 7.38 9.04
N PRO A 87 -14.42 7.89 8.54
CA PRO A 87 -15.72 7.59 9.16
C PRO A 87 -16.13 6.13 8.97
N SER A 88 -15.55 5.44 7.97
CA SER A 88 -15.85 4.03 7.67
C SER A 88 -14.92 3.05 8.39
N GLY A 89 -13.95 3.54 9.17
CA GLY A 89 -13.04 2.68 9.93
C GLY A 89 -12.14 1.80 9.07
N VAL A 90 -11.73 2.26 7.89
CA VAL A 90 -10.82 1.48 7.02
C VAL A 90 -9.49 1.27 7.76
N HIS A 91 -9.16 0.01 8.05
CA HIS A 91 -7.89 -0.39 8.66
C HIS A 91 -6.72 -0.33 7.66
N TYR A 92 -6.37 0.89 7.25
CA TYR A 92 -5.39 1.15 6.19
C TYR A 92 -4.00 0.54 6.48
N MET A 93 -3.58 0.50 7.75
CA MET A 93 -2.29 -0.07 8.17
C MET A 93 -2.09 -1.51 7.66
N HIS A 94 -3.05 -2.41 7.93
CA HIS A 94 -2.96 -3.79 7.46
C HIS A 94 -2.99 -3.90 5.93
N LEU A 95 -3.78 -3.04 5.27
CA LEU A 95 -3.90 -3.06 3.82
C LEU A 95 -2.61 -2.59 3.13
N VAL A 96 -1.98 -1.52 3.61
CA VAL A 96 -0.73 -1.01 3.02
C VAL A 96 0.45 -1.95 3.28
N ASP A 97 0.49 -2.60 4.44
CA ASP A 97 1.52 -3.59 4.76
C ASP A 97 1.43 -4.80 3.83
N HIS A 98 0.23 -5.35 3.64
CA HIS A 98 0.02 -6.45 2.69
C HIS A 98 0.37 -6.01 1.26
N GLY A 99 -0.08 -4.83 0.84
CA GLY A 99 0.26 -4.27 -0.47
C GLY A 99 1.78 -4.15 -0.69
N ARG A 100 2.52 -3.68 0.30
CA ARG A 100 4.00 -3.59 0.25
C ARG A 100 4.67 -4.95 0.22
N ALA A 101 4.15 -5.92 0.96
CA ALA A 101 4.68 -7.28 0.93
C ALA A 101 4.53 -7.91 -0.47
N VAL A 102 3.39 -7.69 -1.13
CA VAL A 102 3.17 -8.13 -2.52
C VAL A 102 4.11 -7.40 -3.49
N VAL A 103 4.29 -6.09 -3.34
CA VAL A 103 5.26 -5.32 -4.14
C VAL A 103 6.67 -5.89 -3.96
N GLU A 104 7.14 -6.11 -2.73
CA GLU A 104 8.49 -6.60 -2.49
C GLU A 104 8.70 -8.02 -3.05
N LYS A 105 7.68 -8.89 -3.00
CA LYS A 105 7.73 -10.24 -3.56
C LYS A 105 7.73 -10.27 -5.10
N THR A 106 7.02 -9.33 -5.74
CA THR A 106 6.70 -9.44 -7.18
C THR A 106 7.35 -8.39 -8.06
N TYR A 107 7.70 -7.22 -7.51
CA TYR A 107 8.31 -6.12 -8.25
C TYR A 107 9.84 -6.15 -8.14
N ARG A 108 10.52 -6.30 -9.29
CA ARG A 108 11.98 -6.27 -9.35
C ARG A 108 12.49 -4.83 -9.42
N ARG A 109 13.01 -4.33 -8.30
CA ARG A 109 13.61 -2.99 -8.19
C ARG A 109 14.90 -2.85 -9.01
N PRO A 110 15.22 -1.63 -9.50
CA PRO A 110 16.50 -1.32 -10.14
C PRO A 110 17.71 -1.72 -9.28
N LEU A 111 18.83 -2.07 -9.92
CA LEU A 111 20.04 -2.53 -9.21
C LEU A 111 20.56 -1.51 -8.19
N GLN A 112 20.50 -0.23 -8.51
CA GLN A 112 20.91 0.86 -7.62
C GLN A 112 20.10 0.90 -6.32
N GLU A 113 18.78 0.70 -6.38
CA GLU A 113 17.92 0.68 -5.19
C GLU A 113 18.20 -0.55 -4.33
N ARG A 114 18.40 -1.71 -4.97
CA ARG A 114 18.72 -2.95 -4.27
C ARG A 114 20.07 -2.85 -3.56
N ALA A 115 21.07 -2.28 -4.22
CA ALA A 115 22.40 -2.05 -3.66
C ALA A 115 22.34 -1.08 -2.47
N LEU A 116 21.65 0.06 -2.61
CA LEU A 116 21.48 1.03 -1.52
C LEU A 116 20.76 0.40 -0.32
N ARG A 117 19.67 -0.32 -0.53
CA ARG A 117 18.93 -1.00 0.55
C ARG A 117 19.80 -2.06 1.24
N ALA A 118 20.57 -2.85 0.50
CA ALA A 118 21.48 -3.83 1.07
C ALA A 118 22.58 -3.17 1.91
N LEU A 119 23.14 -2.05 1.43
CA LEU A 119 24.12 -1.26 2.17
C LEU A 119 23.52 -0.70 3.47
N LEU A 120 22.35 -0.06 3.40
CA LEU A 120 21.67 0.49 4.58
C LEU A 120 21.33 -0.62 5.59
N ALA A 121 20.85 -1.77 5.13
CA ALA A 121 20.57 -2.92 5.99
C ALA A 121 21.84 -3.51 6.64
N ALA A 122 23.00 -3.40 5.98
CA ALA A 122 24.28 -3.85 6.54
C ALA A 122 24.88 -2.84 7.53
N VAL A 123 24.75 -1.53 7.26
CA VAL A 123 25.42 -0.46 8.03
C VAL A 123 24.58 0.06 9.20
N LEU A 124 23.30 0.38 8.99
CA LEU A 124 22.46 1.01 10.03
C LEU A 124 22.36 0.20 11.33
N PRO A 125 22.22 -1.15 11.31
CA PRO A 125 22.20 -1.94 12.53
C PRO A 125 23.58 -2.14 13.17
N ARG A 126 24.66 -1.71 12.52
CA ARG A 126 26.05 -1.97 12.91
C ARG A 126 26.84 -0.66 13.03
N PRO A 127 26.62 0.13 14.09
CA PRO A 127 27.21 1.47 14.24
C PRO A 127 28.74 1.51 14.47
N ARG A 128 29.42 0.35 14.48
CA ARG A 128 30.88 0.22 14.67
C ARG A 128 31.60 -0.32 13.42
N LEU A 129 30.88 -0.49 12.32
CA LEU A 129 31.46 -0.79 11.00
C LEU A 129 32.10 0.48 10.39
#